data_AF-A0A969VN86-F1
#
_entry.id   AF-A0A969VN86-F1
#
_cell.length_a   1.000
_cell.length_b   1.000
_cell.length_c   1.000
_cell.angle_alpha   90.00
_cell.angle_beta   90.00
_cell.angle_gamma   90.00
#
_symmetry.space_group_name_H-M   'P 1'
#
loop_
_entity.id
_entity.type
_entity.pdbx_description
1 polymer ?
#
loop_
_entity_poly.entity_id
_entity_poly.type
_entity_poly.pdbx_seq_one_letter_code
_entity_poly.pdbx_strand_id
1 'polypeptide(L)' 'MYLCNEANPRSVDDCLILGALQNNSGEQAWEISETEANQYNNVILWCRAFNVLMGTSSLK' A
#
# COMPACT_ATOMS: atom_id res chain seq x y z
N MET A 1 -3.32 2.02 3.47
CA MET A 1 -2.68 1.52 2.24
C MET A 1 -1.32 2.14 2.10
N TYR A 2 -0.39 1.35 1.58
CA TYR A 2 1.02 1.71 1.50
C TYR A 2 1.62 1.26 0.18
N LEU A 3 2.61 1.99 -0.30
CA LEU A 3 3.53 1.55 -1.35
C LEU A 3 4.77 0.96 -0.68
N CYS A 4 5.13 -0.26 -1.09
CA CYS A 4 6.24 -1.02 -0.53
C CYS A 4 7.04 -1.74 -1.61
N ASN A 5 8.33 -1.93 -1.38
CA ASN A 5 9.19 -2.75 -2.25
C ASN A 5 9.06 -4.25 -1.98
N GLU A 6 8.75 -4.62 -0.75
CA GLU A 6 8.48 -6.00 -0.36
C GLU A 6 6.99 -6.33 -0.49
N ALA A 7 6.68 -7.51 -1.02
CA ALA A 7 5.30 -8.01 -1.14
C ALA A 7 4.74 -8.53 0.20
N ASN A 8 5.61 -8.91 1.13
CA ASN A 8 5.23 -9.41 2.45
C ASN A 8 6.14 -8.81 3.54
N PRO A 9 6.06 -7.49 3.78
CA PRO A 9 6.93 -6.85 4.75
C PRO A 9 6.48 -7.18 6.19
N ARG A 10 7.44 -7.19 7.11
CA ARG A 10 7.17 -7.45 8.56
C ARG A 10 6.61 -6.23 9.29
N SER A 11 6.83 -5.03 8.77
CA SER A 11 6.25 -3.77 9.23
C SER A 11 6.08 -2.83 8.02
N VAL A 12 5.47 -1.66 8.24
CA VAL A 12 5.25 -0.66 7.18
C VAL A 12 6.10 0.60 7.39
N ASP A 13 7.15 0.51 8.19
CA ASP A 13 7.96 1.66 8.59
C ASP A 13 8.79 2.20 7.41
N ASP A 14 9.24 1.31 6.52
CA ASP A 14 10.00 1.65 5.30
C ASP A 14 9.09 1.85 4.07
N CYS A 15 7.77 1.87 4.27
CA CYS A 15 6.79 2.03 3.21
C CYS A 15 6.23 3.44 3.15
N LEU A 16 5.84 3.88 1.95
CA LEU A 16 5.17 5.15 1.76
C LEU A 16 3.67 5.02 2.02
N ILE A 17 3.08 5.96 2.77
CA ILE A 17 1.65 5.97 3.07
C ILE A 17 0.88 6.51 1.84
N LEU A 18 0.00 5.68 1.26
CA LEU A 18 -0.96 6.13 0.23
C LEU A 18 -2.18 6.81 0.85
N GLY A 19 -2.62 6.31 2.00
CA GLY A 19 -3.81 6.81 2.69
C GLY A 19 -4.66 5.70 3.30
N ALA A 20 -5.79 6.07 3.89
CA ALA A 20 -6.79 5.12 4.36
C ALA A 20 -7.60 4.56 3.17
N LEU A 21 -8.24 3.39 3.38
CA LEU A 21 -9.25 2.88 2.44
C LEU A 21 -10.37 3.92 2.27
N GLN A 22 -10.80 4.12 1.03
CA GLN A 22 -11.92 4.99 0.72
C GLN A 22 -13.21 4.25 1.14
N ASN A 23 -13.93 4.78 2.12
CA ASN A 23 -15.11 4.12 2.67
C ASN A 23 -16.18 3.86 1.59
N ASN A 24 -17.01 2.80 1.75
CA ASN A 24 -18.18 2.44 0.91
C ASN A 24 -18.07 2.59 -0.63
N SER A 25 -16.87 2.76 -1.16
CA SER A 25 -16.60 2.81 -2.59
C SER A 25 -16.03 1.47 -3.01
N GLY A 26 -16.67 0.81 -3.98
CA GLY A 26 -16.10 -0.40 -4.59
C GLY A 26 -14.82 -0.10 -5.36
N GLU A 27 -14.71 1.12 -5.89
CA GLU A 27 -13.52 1.64 -6.56
C GLU A 27 -12.62 2.33 -5.55
N GLN A 28 -11.33 1.95 -5.57
CA GLN A 28 -10.32 2.39 -4.63
C GLN A 28 -9.17 3.00 -5.44
N ALA A 29 -9.09 4.32 -5.50
CA ALA A 29 -8.14 5.03 -6.35
C ALA A 29 -7.34 6.06 -5.55
N TRP A 30 -6.02 6.02 -5.69
CA TRP A 30 -5.11 7.03 -5.14
C TRP A 30 -4.24 7.56 -6.26
N GLU A 31 -4.10 8.88 -6.31
CA GLU A 31 -3.12 9.53 -7.16
C GLU A 31 -1.72 9.22 -6.65
N ILE A 32 -0.85 8.76 -7.54
CA ILE A 32 0.57 8.54 -7.28
C ILE A 32 1.38 9.20 -8.39
N SER A 33 2.53 9.76 -8.03
CA SER A 33 3.47 10.31 -9.00
C SER A 33 4.16 9.20 -9.80
N GLU A 34 4.65 9.55 -10.98
CA GLU A 34 5.46 8.65 -11.80
C GLU A 34 6.73 8.21 -11.06
N THR A 35 7.30 9.07 -10.20
CA THR A 35 8.45 8.72 -9.36
C THR A 35 8.10 7.62 -8.36
N GLU A 36 6.97 7.73 -7.66
CA GLU A 36 6.51 6.72 -6.71
C GLU A 36 6.16 5.40 -7.41
N ALA A 37 5.49 5.47 -8.57
CA ALA A 37 5.16 4.30 -9.39
C ALA A 37 6.41 3.54 -9.88
N ASN A 38 7.51 4.26 -10.12
CA ASN A 38 8.78 3.65 -10.52
C ASN A 38 9.58 3.11 -9.33
N GLN A 39 9.55 3.83 -8.20
CA GLN A 39 10.32 3.51 -6.99
C GLN A 39 9.78 2.29 -6.23
N TYR A 40 8.46 2.09 -6.22
CA TYR A 40 7.81 1.01 -5.48
C TYR A 40 7.28 -0.08 -6.42
N ASN A 41 7.21 -1.31 -5.90
CA ASN A 41 6.77 -2.47 -6.68
C ASN A 41 5.42 -3.02 -6.25
N ASN A 42 4.98 -2.74 -5.02
CA ASN A 42 3.77 -3.32 -4.45
C ASN A 42 2.91 -2.25 -3.78
N VAL A 43 1.61 -2.47 -3.82
CA VAL A 43 0.63 -1.84 -2.96
C VAL A 43 0.22 -2.85 -1.90
N ILE A 44 0.25 -2.44 -0.63
CA ILE A 44 -0.21 -3.29 0.48
C ILE A 44 -1.34 -2.64 1.29
N LEU A 45 -2.23 -3.49 1.76
CA LEU A 45 -3.22 -3.17 2.77
C LEU A 45 -2.72 -3.67 4.13
N TRP A 46 -2.34 -2.74 4.99
CA TRP A 46 -1.86 -3.04 6.34
C TRP A 46 -2.83 -2.53 7.39
N CYS A 47 -3.15 -3.38 8.36
CA CYS A 47 -3.91 -3.00 9.54
C CYS A 47 -2.97 -2.69 10.71
N ARG A 48 -2.85 -1.39 11.04
CA ARG A 48 -2.00 -0.93 12.15
C ARG A 48 -2.44 -1.46 13.51
N ALA A 49 -3.75 -1.54 13.76
CA ALA A 49 -4.28 -1.92 15.08
C ALA A 49 -3.87 -3.35 15.50
N PHE A 50 -3.74 -4.26 14.53
CA PHE A 50 -3.36 -5.65 14.78
C PHE A 50 -1.95 -5.98 14.29
N ASN A 51 -1.26 -5.02 13.67
CA ASN A 51 0.05 -5.20 13.05
C ASN A 51 0.07 -6.37 12.04
N VAL A 52 -0.93 -6.41 11.15
CA VAL A 52 -1.09 -7.49 10.17
C VAL A 52 -1.19 -6.98 8.73
N LEU A 53 -0.61 -7.74 7.81
CA LEU A 53 -0.84 -7.62 6.37
C LEU A 53 -2.19 -8.25 6.02
N MET A 54 -3.08 -7.46 5.42
CA MET A 54 -4.41 -7.91 4.99
C MET A 54 -4.47 -8.23 3.49
N GLY A 55 -3.56 -7.65 2.70
CA GLY A 55 -3.52 -7.90 1.27
C GLY A 55 -2.34 -7.20 0.60
N THR A 56 -1.95 -7.74 -0.56
CA THR A 56 -0.86 -7.24 -1.39
C THR A 56 -1.28 -7.33 -2.84
N SER A 57 -0.90 -6.32 -3.63
CA SER A 57 -0.98 -6.35 -5.09
C SER A 57 0.33 -5.85 -5.67
N SER A 58 0.78 -6.46 -6.77
CA SER A 58 1.90 -5.93 -7.54
C SER A 58 1.43 -4.72 -8.34
N LEU A 59 2.30 -3.71 -8.48
CA LEU A 59 2.12 -2.61 -9.43
C LEU A 59 2.67 -2.95 -10.82
N LYS A 60 3.55 -3.94 -10.91
CA LYS A 60 4.26 -4.37 -12.14
C LYS A 60 4.06 -5.85 -12.40
#